data_AF-A0A183HBM9-F1
#
_entry.id   AF-A0A183HBM9-F1
#
_cell.length_a   1.000
_cell.length_b   1.000
_cell.length_c   1.000
_cell.angle_alpha   90.00
_cell.angle_beta   90.00
_cell.angle_gamma   90.00
#
_symmetry.space_group_name_H-M   'P 1'
#
loop_
_entity.id
_entity.type
_entity.pdbx_description
1 polymer ?
#
loop_
_entity_poly.entity_id
_entity_poly.type
_entity_poly.pdbx_seq_one_letter_code
_entity_poly.pdbx_strand_id
1 'polypeptide(L)'
;MLESNSDNEYLLALHLLDKVFDAAASDKALCLQRLSKTVSQLDWKNYSGVVGLIMKGATIQSGYELTLLLLLKCLEVIDEPAMGPCSLIPLLITSSMPLLLLNFEVPTPLCLSITRKLTEFLSERITETEEQSLDNPLSHLSSMMYKYAERCFPRDRFQWAKCVFKYMYDGLAPDHTQLFVLLAEVSNFS
;
A
#
# COMPACT_ATOMS: atom_id res chain seq x y z
N MET A 1 27.63 1.83 -10.94
CA MET A 1 28.09 0.47 -10.58
C MET A 1 27.86 0.10 -9.12
N LEU A 2 27.75 1.06 -8.19
CA LEU A 2 27.35 0.79 -6.79
C LEU A 2 25.83 0.63 -6.60
N GLU A 3 25.02 1.43 -7.32
CA GLU A 3 23.54 1.38 -7.26
C GLU A 3 22.97 0.00 -7.62
N SER A 4 23.56 -0.67 -8.62
CA SER A 4 23.14 -2.01 -9.02
C SER A 4 23.36 -3.06 -7.93
N ASN A 5 24.30 -2.85 -6.99
CA ASN A 5 24.52 -3.80 -5.91
C ASN A 5 23.52 -3.57 -4.75
N SER A 6 23.27 -2.31 -4.40
CA SER A 6 22.29 -1.95 -3.36
C SER A 6 20.86 -2.30 -3.75
N ASP A 7 20.48 -2.12 -5.01
CA ASP A 7 19.13 -2.46 -5.48
C ASP A 7 18.92 -3.97 -5.49
N ASN A 8 19.91 -4.75 -5.91
CA ASN A 8 19.84 -6.21 -5.89
C ASN A 8 19.74 -6.76 -4.46
N GLU A 9 20.51 -6.22 -3.51
CA GLU A 9 20.40 -6.60 -2.09
C GLU A 9 19.03 -6.24 -1.51
N TYR A 10 18.49 -5.08 -1.89
CA TYR A 10 17.16 -4.66 -1.47
C TYR A 10 16.06 -5.53 -2.07
N LEU A 11 16.15 -5.89 -3.35
CA LEU A 11 15.21 -6.84 -3.99
C LEU A 11 15.25 -8.22 -3.34
N LEU A 12 16.45 -8.71 -3.00
CA LEU A 12 16.60 -9.93 -2.23
C LEU A 12 15.91 -9.82 -0.87
N ALA A 13 16.06 -8.69 -0.18
CA ALA A 13 15.38 -8.45 1.10
C ALA A 13 13.85 -8.47 0.95
N LEU A 14 13.29 -7.88 -0.12
CA LEU A 14 11.86 -7.96 -0.42
C LEU A 14 11.41 -9.41 -0.65
N HIS A 15 12.15 -10.18 -1.46
CA HIS A 15 11.82 -11.58 -1.70
C HIS A 15 11.87 -12.42 -0.42
N LEU A 16 12.85 -12.18 0.45
CA LEU A 16 12.93 -12.87 1.74
C LEU A 16 11.76 -12.48 2.64
N LEU A 17 11.38 -11.19 2.67
CA LEU A 17 10.23 -10.73 3.44
C LEU A 17 8.93 -11.36 2.93
N ASP A 18 8.78 -11.52 1.63
CA ASP A 18 7.63 -12.21 1.02
C ASP A 18 7.51 -13.66 1.53
N LYS A 19 8.64 -14.38 1.56
CA LYS A 19 8.71 -15.73 2.14
C LYS A 19 8.45 -15.75 3.64
N VAL A 20 8.87 -14.74 4.39
CA VAL A 20 8.57 -14.62 5.82
C VAL A 20 7.07 -14.43 6.05
N PHE A 21 6.40 -13.57 5.27
CA PHE A 21 4.95 -13.40 5.37
C PHE A 21 4.20 -14.71 5.05
N ASP A 22 4.66 -15.46 4.04
CA ASP A 22 4.06 -16.75 3.69
C ASP A 22 4.29 -17.81 4.78
N ALA A 23 5.52 -17.89 5.30
CA ALA A 23 5.88 -18.85 6.34
C ALA A 23 5.17 -18.55 7.67
N ALA A 24 4.94 -17.28 7.99
CA ALA A 24 4.20 -16.89 9.18
C ALA A 24 2.72 -17.27 9.10
N ALA A 25 2.12 -17.34 7.91
CA ALA A 25 0.73 -17.76 7.69
C ALA A 25 -0.27 -17.07 8.65
N SER A 26 -0.85 -17.79 9.62
CA SER A 26 -1.76 -17.26 10.64
C SER A 26 -1.06 -16.52 11.79
N ASP A 27 0.24 -16.71 11.96
CA ASP A 27 1.03 -16.18 13.08
C ASP A 27 1.66 -14.81 12.77
N LYS A 28 1.31 -14.16 11.64
CA LYS A 28 1.87 -12.87 11.22
C LYS A 28 1.83 -11.82 12.33
N ALA A 29 0.69 -11.66 13.00
CA ALA A 29 0.52 -10.72 14.10
C ALA A 29 1.49 -11.00 15.26
N LEU A 30 1.60 -12.27 15.68
CA LEU A 30 2.53 -12.70 16.73
C LEU A 30 3.99 -12.43 16.33
N CYS A 31 4.36 -12.69 15.08
CA CYS A 31 5.69 -12.39 14.54
C CYS A 31 5.98 -10.88 14.58
N LEU A 32 5.02 -10.04 14.21
CA LEU A 32 5.15 -8.58 14.23
C LEU A 32 5.23 -8.01 15.66
N GLN A 33 4.51 -8.58 16.61
CA GLN A 33 4.65 -8.21 18.03
C GLN A 33 6.04 -8.53 18.57
N ARG A 34 6.61 -9.67 18.17
CA ARG A 34 8.01 -10.03 18.51
C ARG A 34 8.98 -9.06 17.85
N LEU A 35 8.78 -8.73 16.58
CA LEU A 35 9.59 -7.74 15.87
C LEU A 35 9.55 -6.38 16.57
N SER A 36 8.38 -5.90 16.99
CA SER A 36 8.23 -4.64 17.73
C SER A 36 9.06 -4.62 19.01
N LYS A 37 9.05 -5.72 19.78
CA LYS A 37 9.89 -5.85 20.99
C LYS A 37 11.38 -5.81 20.63
N THR A 38 11.81 -6.51 19.58
CA THR A 38 13.20 -6.50 19.13
C THR A 38 13.65 -5.11 18.68
N VAL A 39 12.84 -4.42 17.87
CA VAL A 39 13.12 -3.03 17.44
C VAL A 39 13.31 -2.11 18.64
N SER A 40 12.45 -2.22 19.65
CA SER A 40 12.56 -1.44 20.88
C SER A 40 13.83 -1.77 21.69
N GLN A 41 14.18 -3.05 21.82
CA GLN A 41 15.39 -3.49 22.52
C GLN A 41 16.69 -3.05 21.84
N LEU A 42 16.68 -2.93 20.51
CA LEU A 42 17.81 -2.48 19.72
C LEU A 42 17.99 -0.96 19.73
N ASP A 43 17.03 -0.19 20.28
CA ASP A 43 16.97 1.27 20.17
C ASP A 43 17.14 1.74 18.71
N TRP A 44 16.42 1.09 17.78
CA TRP A 44 16.54 1.41 16.35
C TRP A 44 15.86 2.75 16.03
N LYS A 45 16.62 3.84 16.21
CA LYS A 45 16.13 5.24 16.17
C LYS A 45 15.43 5.68 14.88
N ASN A 46 15.67 5.01 13.76
CA ASN A 46 15.14 5.36 12.43
C ASN A 46 14.28 4.24 11.82
N TYR A 47 13.67 3.40 12.65
CA TYR A 47 12.76 2.38 12.17
C TYR A 47 11.46 3.03 11.65
N SER A 48 11.24 2.99 10.34
CA SER A 48 10.07 3.58 9.67
C SER A 48 8.85 2.64 9.61
N GLY A 49 8.93 1.48 10.27
CA GLY A 49 7.92 0.43 10.13
C GLY A 49 8.19 -0.48 8.93
N VAL A 50 7.62 -1.69 8.95
CA VAL A 50 7.72 -2.64 7.82
C VAL A 50 7.21 -2.01 6.53
N VAL A 51 6.10 -1.26 6.57
CA VAL A 51 5.55 -0.59 5.39
C VAL A 51 6.54 0.44 4.85
N GLY A 52 7.09 1.31 5.71
CA GLY A 52 8.09 2.30 5.31
C GLY A 52 9.34 1.66 4.70
N LEU A 53 9.78 0.51 5.21
CA LEU A 53 10.90 -0.24 4.67
C LEU A 53 10.60 -0.85 3.29
N ILE A 54 9.38 -1.33 3.04
CA ILE A 54 8.94 -1.91 1.75
C ILE A 54 8.76 -0.83 0.67
N MET A 55 8.31 0.38 1.05
CA MET A 55 7.92 1.44 0.12
C MET A 55 9.04 1.86 -0.84
N LYS A 56 10.31 1.74 -0.45
CA LYS A 56 11.44 2.04 -1.36
C LYS A 56 11.43 1.14 -2.60
N GLY A 57 10.94 -0.08 -2.54
CA GLY A 57 10.86 -0.94 -3.73
C GLY A 57 9.85 -0.47 -4.76
N ALA A 58 8.91 0.42 -4.39
CA ALA A 58 8.01 1.05 -5.35
C ALA A 58 8.75 2.01 -6.29
N THR A 59 9.98 2.39 -5.95
CA THR A 59 10.86 3.23 -6.77
C THR A 59 11.94 2.40 -7.46
N ILE A 60 11.89 1.06 -7.42
CA ILE A 60 12.83 0.20 -8.14
C ILE A 60 12.05 -0.54 -9.22
N GLN A 61 12.38 -0.31 -10.49
CA GLN A 61 11.59 -0.83 -11.63
C GLN A 61 11.36 -2.35 -11.56
N SER A 62 12.40 -3.14 -11.25
CA SER A 62 12.31 -4.60 -11.13
C SER A 62 11.64 -5.08 -9.83
N GLY A 63 11.49 -4.20 -8.84
CA GLY A 63 10.87 -4.50 -7.54
C GLY A 63 9.43 -4.04 -7.43
N TYR A 64 8.96 -3.17 -8.32
CA TYR A 64 7.69 -2.46 -8.21
C TYR A 64 6.49 -3.38 -7.94
N GLU A 65 6.27 -4.41 -8.77
CA GLU A 65 5.14 -5.32 -8.60
C GLU A 65 5.25 -6.17 -7.32
N LEU A 66 6.46 -6.62 -6.96
CA LEU A 66 6.71 -7.36 -5.72
C LEU A 66 6.41 -6.48 -4.50
N THR A 67 6.81 -5.21 -4.54
CA THR A 67 6.48 -4.23 -3.51
C THR A 67 4.97 -4.07 -3.36
N LEU A 68 4.22 -3.92 -4.44
CA LEU A 68 2.76 -3.82 -4.36
C LEU A 68 2.15 -5.08 -3.73
N LEU A 69 2.60 -6.27 -4.11
CA LEU A 69 2.15 -7.53 -3.52
C LEU A 69 2.43 -7.61 -2.01
N LEU A 70 3.63 -7.22 -1.58
CA LEU A 70 4.01 -7.17 -0.17
C LEU A 70 3.15 -6.18 0.61
N LEU A 71 2.94 -4.97 0.08
CA LEU A 71 2.09 -3.96 0.69
C LEU A 71 0.65 -4.47 0.85
N LEU A 72 0.13 -5.25 -0.10
CA LEU A 72 -1.18 -5.90 0.06
C LEU A 72 -1.21 -6.94 1.18
N LYS A 73 -0.12 -7.67 1.43
CA LYS A 73 -0.01 -8.58 2.59
C LYS A 73 0.04 -7.81 3.90
N CYS A 74 0.58 -6.59 3.89
CA CYS A 74 0.62 -5.72 5.06
C CYS A 74 -0.76 -5.28 5.55
N LEU A 75 -1.75 -5.14 4.66
CA LEU A 75 -3.11 -4.67 5.02
C LEU A 75 -3.76 -5.51 6.13
N GLU A 76 -3.56 -6.84 6.11
CA GLU A 76 -4.14 -7.79 7.08
C GLU A 76 -3.64 -7.58 8.52
N VAL A 77 -2.50 -6.92 8.68
CA VAL A 77 -1.80 -6.75 9.96
C VAL A 77 -1.34 -5.31 10.18
N ILE A 78 -1.93 -4.37 9.43
CA ILE A 78 -1.44 -2.99 9.33
C ILE A 78 -1.46 -2.24 10.68
N ASP A 79 -2.31 -2.67 11.62
CA ASP A 79 -2.41 -2.08 12.96
C ASP A 79 -1.35 -2.60 13.94
N GLU A 80 -0.58 -3.62 13.56
CA GLU A 80 0.50 -4.11 14.41
C GLU A 80 1.61 -3.05 14.54
N PRO A 81 2.12 -2.75 15.76
CA PRO A 81 3.04 -1.63 15.98
C PRO A 81 4.32 -1.67 15.13
N ALA A 82 4.77 -2.86 14.73
CA ALA A 82 5.93 -3.02 13.87
C ALA A 82 5.68 -2.56 12.43
N MET A 83 4.44 -2.45 11.96
CA MET A 83 4.13 -2.05 10.58
C MET A 83 4.44 -0.59 10.31
N GLY A 84 4.50 0.24 11.35
CA GLY A 84 4.61 1.69 11.25
C GLY A 84 3.25 2.38 11.40
N PRO A 85 3.19 3.70 11.21
CA PRO A 85 1.95 4.45 11.41
C PRO A 85 0.91 4.10 10.33
N CYS A 86 -0.38 4.07 10.71
CA CYS A 86 -1.50 3.83 9.77
C CYS A 86 -1.61 4.90 8.68
N SER A 87 -0.96 6.07 8.86
CA SER A 87 -0.82 7.13 7.85
C SER A 87 -0.10 6.70 6.57
N LEU A 88 0.42 5.47 6.52
CA LEU A 88 1.06 4.89 5.34
C LEU A 88 0.07 4.22 4.35
N ILE A 89 -1.20 4.01 4.72
CA ILE A 89 -2.22 3.45 3.81
C ILE A 89 -2.38 4.31 2.53
N PRO A 90 -2.43 5.65 2.61
CA PRO A 90 -2.40 6.50 1.42
C PRO A 90 -1.19 6.30 0.51
N LEU A 91 -0.02 5.92 1.05
CA LEU A 91 1.17 5.61 0.25
C LEU A 91 1.00 4.29 -0.50
N LEU A 92 0.36 3.29 0.10
CA LEU A 92 0.02 2.05 -0.59
C LEU A 92 -0.93 2.32 -1.76
N ILE A 93 -2.00 3.08 -1.52
CA ILE A 93 -2.94 3.45 -2.59
C ILE A 93 -2.20 4.22 -3.69
N THR A 94 -1.46 5.27 -3.31
CA THR A 94 -0.73 6.13 -4.26
C THR A 94 0.32 5.36 -5.06
N SER A 95 1.08 4.46 -4.43
CA SER A 95 2.08 3.62 -5.12
C SER A 95 1.47 2.67 -6.13
N SER A 96 0.21 2.24 -5.95
CA SER A 96 -0.49 1.39 -6.93
C SER A 96 -1.03 2.16 -8.15
N MET A 97 -1.19 3.48 -8.06
CA MET A 97 -1.85 4.29 -9.09
C MET A 97 -1.20 4.20 -10.48
N PRO A 98 0.15 4.22 -10.63
CA PRO A 98 0.78 4.06 -11.95
C PRO A 98 0.34 2.77 -12.66
N LEU A 99 0.36 1.64 -11.96
CA LEU A 99 -0.09 0.35 -12.49
C LEU A 99 -1.57 0.37 -12.87
N LEU A 100 -2.41 0.88 -11.97
CA LEU A 100 -3.86 0.90 -12.16
C LEU A 100 -4.28 1.80 -13.32
N LEU A 101 -3.68 2.99 -13.42
CA LEU A 101 -3.92 3.93 -14.53
C LEU A 101 -3.45 3.38 -15.87
N LEU A 102 -2.29 2.73 -15.90
CA LEU A 102 -1.74 2.12 -17.11
C LEU A 102 -2.65 1.02 -17.66
N ASN A 103 -3.21 0.19 -16.75
CA ASN A 103 -4.02 -0.97 -17.10
C ASN A 103 -5.52 -0.76 -16.87
N PHE A 104 -5.97 0.50 -16.88
CA PHE A 104 -7.35 0.86 -16.49
C PHE A 104 -8.42 0.14 -17.34
N GLU A 105 -8.24 0.11 -18.66
CA GLU A 105 -9.20 -0.50 -19.60
C GLU A 105 -9.18 -2.04 -19.55
N VAL A 106 -7.99 -2.62 -19.35
CA VAL A 106 -7.76 -4.07 -19.30
C VAL A 106 -6.91 -4.39 -18.06
N PRO A 107 -7.55 -4.48 -16.87
CA PRO A 107 -6.85 -4.75 -15.63
C PRO A 107 -6.07 -6.06 -15.66
N THR A 108 -4.82 -6.03 -15.20
CA THR A 108 -4.04 -7.24 -14.96
C THR A 108 -4.55 -7.99 -13.72
N PRO A 109 -4.18 -9.28 -13.51
CA PRO A 109 -4.51 -9.99 -12.27
C PRO A 109 -4.04 -9.25 -11.01
N LEU A 110 -2.87 -8.60 -11.08
CA LEU A 110 -2.35 -7.78 -9.98
C LEU A 110 -3.25 -6.56 -9.71
N CYS A 111 -3.69 -5.85 -10.76
CA CYS A 111 -4.62 -4.73 -10.60
C CYS A 111 -5.93 -5.14 -9.91
N LEU A 112 -6.49 -6.29 -10.31
CA LEU A 112 -7.70 -6.84 -9.69
C LEU A 112 -7.46 -7.28 -8.24
N SER A 113 -6.30 -7.87 -7.94
CA SER A 113 -5.91 -8.24 -6.58
C SER A 113 -5.80 -7.00 -5.67
N ILE A 114 -5.13 -5.94 -6.16
CA ILE A 114 -4.98 -4.68 -5.43
C ILE A 114 -6.35 -4.08 -5.10
N THR A 115 -7.18 -3.90 -6.13
CA THR A 115 -8.46 -3.19 -5.96
C THR A 115 -9.46 -3.97 -5.12
N ARG A 116 -9.52 -5.29 -5.25
CA ARG A 116 -10.38 -6.13 -4.38
C ARG A 116 -9.94 -6.11 -2.93
N LYS A 117 -8.64 -6.32 -2.64
CA LYS A 117 -8.12 -6.26 -1.27
C LYS A 117 -8.33 -4.88 -0.65
N LEU A 118 -8.16 -3.80 -1.42
CA LEU A 118 -8.46 -2.45 -0.95
C LEU A 118 -9.96 -2.24 -0.68
N THR A 119 -10.85 -2.74 -1.53
CA THR A 119 -12.30 -2.72 -1.28
C THR A 119 -12.66 -3.43 0.02
N GLU A 120 -12.12 -4.63 0.24
CA GLU A 120 -12.34 -5.43 1.46
C GLU A 120 -11.84 -4.66 2.69
N PHE A 121 -10.56 -4.26 2.67
CA PHE A 121 -9.92 -3.52 3.77
C PHE A 121 -10.68 -2.23 4.13
N LEU A 122 -11.04 -1.42 3.13
CA LEU A 122 -11.77 -0.16 3.38
C LEU A 122 -13.18 -0.42 3.92
N SER A 123 -13.84 -1.49 3.47
CA SER A 123 -15.17 -1.87 3.95
C SER A 123 -15.13 -2.28 5.43
N GLU A 124 -14.11 -3.06 5.82
CA GLU A 124 -13.88 -3.44 7.21
C GLU A 124 -13.65 -2.22 8.10
N ARG A 125 -12.79 -1.28 7.66
CA ARG A 125 -12.54 -0.03 8.41
C ARG A 125 -13.79 0.81 8.64
N ILE A 126 -14.71 0.86 7.68
CA ILE A 126 -15.99 1.57 7.82
C ILE A 126 -16.85 0.92 8.90
N THR A 127 -16.86 -0.41 9.00
CA THR A 127 -17.64 -1.11 10.03
C THR A 127 -17.12 -0.88 11.44
N GLU A 128 -15.83 -0.61 11.60
CA GLU A 128 -15.18 -0.34 12.89
C GLU A 128 -15.45 1.07 13.43
N THR A 129 -15.76 2.05 12.57
CA THR A 129 -15.79 3.48 12.97
C THR A 129 -17.15 4.05 13.41
N GLU A 130 -18.20 3.24 13.53
CA GLU A 130 -19.59 3.61 13.92
C GLU A 130 -20.27 4.77 13.14
N GLU A 131 -19.54 5.51 12.28
CA GLU A 131 -20.05 6.58 11.43
C GLU A 131 -20.51 6.05 10.07
N GLN A 132 -21.68 5.40 10.06
CA GLN A 132 -22.45 5.13 8.83
C GLN A 132 -23.13 6.41 8.33
N SER A 133 -22.35 7.46 8.06
CA SER A 133 -22.87 8.61 7.31
C SER A 133 -22.93 8.25 5.83
N LEU A 134 -24.00 8.69 5.15
CA LEU A 134 -24.20 8.47 3.71
C LEU A 134 -23.12 9.12 2.83
N ASP A 135 -22.32 10.01 3.41
CA ASP A 135 -21.25 10.78 2.76
C ASP A 135 -19.85 10.43 3.30
N ASN A 136 -19.66 9.20 3.79
CA ASN A 136 -18.38 8.74 4.31
C ASN A 136 -17.34 8.61 3.17
N PRO A 137 -16.21 9.37 3.18
CA PRO A 137 -15.20 9.31 2.13
C PRO A 137 -14.59 7.92 1.94
N LEU A 138 -14.45 7.12 3.00
CA LEU A 138 -13.91 5.76 2.91
C LEU A 138 -14.88 4.83 2.15
N SER A 139 -16.19 5.03 2.30
CA SER A 139 -17.20 4.31 1.52
C SER A 139 -17.10 4.65 0.03
N HIS A 140 -16.93 5.93 -0.28
CA HIS A 140 -16.70 6.37 -1.65
C HIS A 140 -15.38 5.84 -2.23
N LEU A 141 -14.31 5.81 -1.45
CA LEU A 141 -13.03 5.24 -1.85
C LEU A 141 -13.13 3.73 -2.12
N SER A 142 -13.78 2.98 -1.22
CA SER A 142 -14.07 1.55 -1.39
C SER A 142 -14.87 1.30 -2.68
N SER A 143 -15.89 2.15 -2.95
CA SER A 143 -16.67 2.11 -4.18
C SER A 143 -15.82 2.38 -5.43
N MET A 144 -14.84 3.31 -5.38
CA MET A 144 -13.94 3.54 -6.51
C MET A 144 -13.08 2.32 -6.81
N MET A 145 -12.56 1.64 -5.79
CA MET A 145 -11.78 0.41 -5.94
C MET A 145 -12.64 -0.71 -6.54
N TYR A 146 -13.87 -0.88 -6.05
CA TYR A 146 -14.82 -1.86 -6.58
C TYR A 146 -15.15 -1.59 -8.05
N LYS A 147 -15.43 -0.33 -8.41
CA LYS A 147 -15.78 0.05 -9.80
C LYS A 147 -14.64 -0.18 -10.78
N TYR A 148 -13.38 -0.07 -10.33
CA TYR A 148 -12.22 -0.46 -11.12
C TYR A 148 -12.22 -1.98 -11.36
N ALA A 149 -12.34 -2.77 -10.29
CA ALA A 149 -12.31 -4.24 -10.38
C ALA A 149 -13.42 -4.81 -11.27
N GLU A 150 -14.62 -4.23 -11.18
CA GLU A 150 -15.80 -4.62 -11.96
C GLU A 150 -15.88 -3.95 -13.34
N ARG A 151 -14.93 -3.05 -13.66
CA ARG A 151 -14.87 -2.32 -14.94
C ARG A 151 -16.17 -1.58 -15.26
N CYS A 152 -16.77 -0.97 -14.23
CA CYS A 152 -18.07 -0.30 -14.31
C CYS A 152 -18.01 1.19 -13.94
N PHE A 153 -16.80 1.76 -13.86
CA PHE A 153 -16.65 3.21 -13.73
C PHE A 153 -16.96 3.90 -15.07
N PRO A 154 -17.89 4.88 -15.11
CA PRO A 154 -18.47 5.36 -16.37
C PRO A 154 -17.64 6.42 -17.11
N ARG A 155 -16.46 6.77 -16.60
CA ARG A 155 -15.61 7.85 -17.11
C ARG A 155 -14.19 7.35 -17.36
N ASP A 156 -13.34 8.22 -17.90
CA ASP A 156 -11.95 7.90 -18.16
C ASP A 156 -11.13 7.66 -16.86
N ARG A 157 -9.96 7.05 -17.04
CA ARG A 157 -9.00 6.73 -15.98
C ARG A 157 -8.58 7.93 -15.12
N PHE A 158 -8.53 9.15 -15.68
CA PHE A 158 -8.10 10.34 -14.94
C PHE A 158 -9.21 10.86 -14.03
N GLN A 159 -10.47 10.76 -14.47
CA GLN A 159 -11.63 11.06 -13.61
C GLN A 159 -11.72 10.05 -12.47
N TRP A 160 -11.46 8.77 -12.73
CA TRP A 160 -11.40 7.76 -11.68
C TRP A 160 -10.30 8.09 -10.66
N ALA A 161 -9.07 8.36 -11.13
CA ALA A 161 -7.96 8.68 -10.24
C ALA A 161 -8.21 9.96 -9.43
N LYS A 162 -8.84 10.98 -10.02
CA LYS A 162 -9.25 12.20 -9.31
C LYS A 162 -10.19 11.88 -8.15
N CYS A 163 -11.18 11.01 -8.37
CA CYS A 163 -12.08 10.56 -7.31
C CYS A 163 -11.34 9.78 -6.22
N VAL A 164 -10.47 8.83 -6.61
CA VAL A 164 -9.66 8.06 -5.65
C VAL A 164 -8.82 8.98 -4.78
N PHE A 165 -8.05 9.90 -5.36
CA PHE A 165 -7.22 10.83 -4.59
C PHE A 165 -8.04 11.75 -3.69
N LYS A 166 -9.19 12.24 -4.17
CA LYS A 166 -10.11 13.04 -3.35
C LYS A 166 -10.57 12.25 -2.12
N TYR A 167 -11.13 11.06 -2.32
CA TYR A 167 -11.70 10.29 -1.21
C TYR A 167 -10.64 9.71 -0.27
N MET A 168 -9.46 9.36 -0.79
CA MET A 168 -8.29 9.02 0.01
C MET A 168 -7.85 10.20 0.88
N TYR A 169 -7.79 11.40 0.32
CA TYR A 169 -7.42 12.59 1.08
C TYR A 169 -8.44 12.91 2.16
N ASP A 170 -9.72 12.96 1.79
CA ASP A 170 -10.82 13.31 2.68
C ASP A 170 -11.02 12.26 3.79
N GLY A 171 -10.77 10.97 3.51
CA GLY A 171 -11.02 9.87 4.44
C GLY A 171 -9.81 9.41 5.27
N LEU A 172 -8.59 9.58 4.78
CA LEU A 172 -7.37 9.08 5.45
C LEU A 172 -6.41 10.18 5.90
N ALA A 173 -6.68 11.45 5.56
CA ALA A 173 -5.89 12.62 5.95
C ALA A 173 -4.36 12.40 5.82
N PRO A 174 -3.86 12.09 4.61
CA PRO A 174 -2.45 11.71 4.40
C PRO A 174 -1.47 12.82 4.77
N ASP A 175 -0.25 12.41 5.13
CA ASP A 175 0.90 13.32 5.12
C ASP A 175 1.29 13.65 3.67
N HIS A 176 0.98 14.88 3.26
CA HIS A 176 1.28 15.40 1.94
C HIS A 176 2.78 15.36 1.61
N THR A 177 3.65 15.50 2.61
CA THR A 177 5.11 15.45 2.40
C THR A 177 5.52 14.07 1.89
N GLN A 178 5.03 13.01 2.53
CA GLN A 178 5.34 11.64 2.14
C GLN A 178 4.79 11.30 0.75
N LEU A 179 3.59 11.78 0.41
CA LEU A 179 3.02 11.62 -0.93
C LEU A 179 3.86 12.32 -1.99
N PHE A 180 4.29 13.56 -1.74
CA PHE A 180 5.13 14.30 -2.69
C PHE A 180 6.51 13.68 -2.86
N VAL A 181 7.14 13.20 -1.79
CA VAL A 181 8.42 12.49 -1.87
C VAL A 181 8.28 11.24 -2.74
N LEU A 182 7.27 10.40 -2.50
CA LEU A 182 7.01 9.22 -3.31
C LEU A 182 6.83 9.58 -4.79
N LEU A 183 6.01 10.58 -5.10
CA LEU A 183 5.76 11.01 -6.48
C LEU A 183 7.03 11.55 -7.16
N ALA A 184 7.85 12.31 -6.44
CA ALA A 184 9.12 12.82 -6.95
C ALA A 184 10.12 11.69 -7.23
N GLU A 185 10.19 10.68 -6.36
CA GLU A 185 11.07 9.52 -6.54
C GLU A 185 10.62 8.63 -7.71
N VAL A 186 9.32 8.36 -7.84
CA VAL A 186 8.75 7.54 -8.94
C VAL A 186 8.89 8.24 -10.29
N SER A 187 8.86 9.57 -10.35
CA SER A 187 9.00 10.34 -11.59
C SER A 187 10.42 10.33 -12.17
N ASN A 188 11.43 9.88 -11.42
CA ASN A 188 12.80 9.78 -11.92
C ASN A 188 13.04 8.57 -12.85
N PHE A 189 12.01 7.73 -13.07
CA PHE A 189 12.08 6.51 -13.88
C PHE A 189 11.41 6.64 -15.26
N SER A 190 10.93 7.83 -15.62
CA SER A 190 10.26 8.12 -16.91
C SER A 190 11.12 8.95 -17.84
#